data_AF-A0A420HGH6-F1
#
_entry.id   AF-A0A420HGH6-F1
#
_cell.length_a   1.000
_cell.length_b   1.000
_cell.length_c   1.000
_cell.angle_alpha   90.00
_cell.angle_beta   90.00
_cell.angle_gamma   90.00
#
_symmetry.space_group_name_H-M   'P 1'
#
loop_
_entity.id
_entity.type
_entity.pdbx_description
1 polymer ?
#
loop_
_entity_poly.entity_id
_entity_poly.type
_entity_poly.pdbx_seq_one_letter_code
_entity_poly.pdbx_strand_id
1 'polypeptide(L)'
;MKLLFINIKGGGNFAKIVTVINFVLNTKADIIFFCETHFTPDKLERYRRNWPLLTWYSNSPYSNQSGIACIVRDTTRTPLSTTRIVDMDTEGRILGIELRTDGGKLVRILGIYAPNEETQSVTFFKQLNERGLKGYHIVIGDMNKCEAKLDRNPSRTEDLRVVEAFQLAFENNGFIDGWRLSNPDARVYTYWSNNQLCSASRIDRIYVSMKTFRKCAKWEIINTPKWSDHNAISVEYYPHDRIKFGPGIWRMNTPLLQRADVRQGISIIMRDNLQPIQSMMQRLSDPNKAIVKLCASEIVLYFDQMMLAIRAFTMHYQNNLAKKRNKLTLKLEQRLNKYDGKERNRKYARRIKHTRIRLKALLEERAQKQSIFSYAKKLEAGGYQSEFWKLGKDPHAHHTVAALYDKNGKLQKQPDKVLHVAEQFYKELYSERHTDILAQDRLLENIIWDSELDISFLATREEVLEIITKWKTGSTPGPS
;
A
#
# COMPACT_ATOMS: atom_id res chain seq x y z
N MET A 1 -5.02 0.56 8.19
CA MET A 1 -4.88 -0.75 7.54
C MET A 1 -5.67 -0.77 6.25
N LYS A 2 -5.24 -1.50 5.23
CA LYS A 2 -5.99 -1.76 3.99
C LYS A 2 -6.49 -3.20 3.99
N LEU A 3 -7.79 -3.39 3.84
CA LEU A 3 -8.44 -4.68 3.67
C LEU A 3 -8.74 -4.91 2.19
N LEU A 4 -8.56 -6.14 1.72
CA LEU A 4 -8.89 -6.55 0.37
C LEU A 4 -9.67 -7.87 0.38
N PHE A 5 -10.59 -8.02 -0.57
CA PHE A 5 -11.22 -9.30 -0.87
C PHE A 5 -11.19 -9.61 -2.36
N ILE A 6 -11.06 -10.88 -2.68
CA ILE A 6 -11.06 -11.36 -4.05
C ILE A 6 -11.55 -12.82 -4.15
N ASN A 7 -12.52 -13.06 -5.02
CA ASN A 7 -12.83 -14.41 -5.48
C ASN A 7 -11.73 -14.88 -6.45
N ILE A 8 -11.02 -15.95 -6.11
CA ILE A 8 -9.90 -16.45 -6.90
C ILE A 8 -10.28 -17.59 -7.84
N LYS A 9 -11.52 -18.08 -7.84
CA LYS A 9 -12.02 -19.13 -8.75
C LYS A 9 -11.15 -20.39 -8.77
N GLY A 10 -10.92 -20.99 -7.60
CA GLY A 10 -10.09 -22.16 -7.42
C GLY A 10 -8.60 -21.83 -7.31
N GLY A 11 -8.04 -22.11 -6.14
CA GLY A 11 -6.62 -21.96 -5.83
C GLY A 11 -5.78 -23.23 -6.03
N GLY A 12 -6.32 -24.28 -6.66
CA GLY A 12 -5.65 -25.58 -6.75
C GLY A 12 -4.33 -25.61 -7.54
N ASN A 13 -4.10 -24.64 -8.43
CA ASN A 13 -2.88 -24.56 -9.25
C ASN A 13 -1.85 -23.64 -8.58
N PHE A 14 -0.65 -24.16 -8.31
CA PHE A 14 0.42 -23.39 -7.65
C PHE A 14 0.88 -22.17 -8.45
N ALA A 15 1.05 -22.29 -9.77
CA ALA A 15 1.45 -21.17 -10.64
C ALA A 15 0.40 -20.03 -10.61
N LYS A 16 -0.89 -20.39 -10.54
CA LYS A 16 -1.97 -19.41 -10.31
C LYS A 16 -1.85 -18.75 -8.95
N ILE A 17 -1.56 -19.49 -7.88
CA ILE A 17 -1.39 -18.88 -6.55
C ILE A 17 -0.19 -17.94 -6.50
N VAL A 18 0.91 -18.23 -7.21
CA VAL A 18 2.02 -17.28 -7.35
C VAL A 18 1.56 -15.95 -7.98
N THR A 19 0.76 -15.99 -9.05
CA THR A 19 0.26 -14.76 -9.68
C THR A 19 -0.76 -14.02 -8.80
N VAL A 20 -1.62 -14.75 -8.09
CA VAL A 20 -2.54 -14.19 -7.09
C VAL A 20 -1.77 -13.48 -5.98
N ILE A 21 -0.74 -14.11 -5.41
CA ILE A 21 0.04 -13.54 -4.32
C ILE A 21 0.81 -12.31 -4.77
N ASN A 22 1.45 -12.36 -5.94
CA ASN A 22 2.10 -11.17 -6.51
C ASN A 22 1.10 -10.03 -6.71
N PHE A 23 -0.09 -10.32 -7.23
CA PHE A 23 -1.15 -9.33 -7.41
C PHE A 23 -1.54 -8.68 -6.07
N VAL A 24 -1.90 -9.46 -5.05
CA VAL A 24 -2.36 -8.91 -3.76
C VAL A 24 -1.24 -8.22 -3.00
N LEU A 25 0.02 -8.69 -3.11
CA LEU A 25 1.15 -8.02 -2.48
C LEU A 25 1.35 -6.59 -3.00
N ASN A 26 1.11 -6.36 -4.29
CA ASN A 26 1.18 -5.05 -4.92
C ASN A 26 0.10 -4.07 -4.51
N THR A 27 -1.06 -4.58 -4.09
CA THR A 27 -2.13 -3.71 -3.60
C THR A 27 -1.79 -3.05 -2.26
N LYS A 28 -0.69 -3.48 -1.63
CA LYS A 28 -0.27 -3.09 -0.28
C LYS A 28 -1.38 -3.31 0.77
N ALA A 29 -2.25 -4.30 0.53
CA ALA A 29 -3.23 -4.73 1.50
C ALA A 29 -2.54 -5.43 2.67
N ASP A 30 -3.02 -5.13 3.88
CA ASP A 30 -2.56 -5.70 5.14
C ASP A 30 -3.32 -6.98 5.48
N ILE A 31 -4.63 -7.01 5.20
CA ILE A 31 -5.50 -8.16 5.43
C ILE A 31 -6.21 -8.47 4.13
N ILE A 32 -6.11 -9.72 3.68
CA ILE A 32 -6.62 -10.14 2.37
C ILE A 32 -7.47 -11.39 2.54
N PHE A 33 -8.76 -11.29 2.22
CA PHE A 33 -9.65 -12.43 2.14
C PHE A 33 -9.76 -12.96 0.70
N PHE A 34 -9.90 -14.27 0.59
CA PHE A 34 -10.07 -14.99 -0.66
C PHE A 34 -11.25 -15.93 -0.56
N CYS A 35 -12.09 -16.05 -1.59
CA CYS A 35 -13.08 -17.13 -1.68
C CYS A 35 -12.84 -18.01 -2.92
N GLU A 36 -13.58 -19.12 -2.98
CA GLU A 36 -13.35 -20.23 -3.93
C GLU A 36 -11.89 -20.71 -3.86
N THR A 37 -11.35 -20.89 -2.66
CA THR A 37 -9.93 -21.20 -2.49
C THR A 37 -9.60 -22.63 -2.86
N HIS A 38 -10.45 -23.59 -2.50
CA HIS A 38 -10.25 -25.02 -2.78
C HIS A 38 -8.88 -25.50 -2.25
N PHE A 39 -8.51 -24.98 -1.08
CA PHE A 39 -7.25 -25.30 -0.41
C PHE A 39 -7.41 -26.62 0.34
N THR A 40 -6.62 -27.62 -0.05
CA THR A 40 -6.42 -28.82 0.77
C THR A 40 -5.32 -28.54 1.80
N PRO A 41 -5.24 -29.31 2.90
CA PRO A 41 -4.18 -29.14 3.90
C PRO A 41 -2.77 -29.13 3.31
N ASP A 42 -2.47 -30.03 2.37
CA ASP A 42 -1.16 -30.11 1.71
C ASP A 42 -0.82 -28.86 0.89
N LYS A 43 -1.82 -28.29 0.19
CA LYS A 43 -1.66 -27.05 -0.58
C LYS A 43 -1.38 -25.88 0.36
N LEU A 44 -2.15 -25.77 1.45
CA LEU A 44 -1.98 -24.70 2.43
C LEU A 44 -0.58 -24.74 3.06
N GLU A 45 -0.11 -25.93 3.42
CA GLU A 45 1.23 -26.14 3.96
C GLU A 45 2.31 -25.74 2.94
N ARG A 46 2.14 -26.11 1.67
CA ARG A 46 3.02 -25.66 0.59
C ARG A 46 3.04 -24.13 0.48
N TYR A 47 1.90 -23.45 0.58
CA TYR A 47 1.84 -21.99 0.50
C TYR A 47 2.54 -21.32 1.69
N ARG A 48 2.33 -21.82 2.90
CA ARG A 48 3.03 -21.34 4.11
C ARG A 48 4.55 -21.41 3.95
N ARG A 49 5.07 -22.51 3.42
CA ARG A 49 6.51 -22.68 3.14
C ARG A 49 7.05 -21.71 2.09
N ASN A 50 6.25 -21.38 1.06
CA ASN A 50 6.68 -20.47 -0.01
C ASN A 50 6.59 -18.99 0.38
N TRP A 51 5.70 -18.64 1.31
CA TRP A 51 5.50 -17.27 1.78
C TRP A 51 5.46 -17.21 3.32
N PRO A 52 6.60 -17.43 4.00
CA PRO A 52 6.66 -17.50 5.47
C PRO A 52 6.36 -16.18 6.17
N LEU A 53 6.42 -15.04 5.47
CA LEU A 53 6.05 -13.72 5.98
C LEU A 53 4.53 -13.43 5.89
N LEU A 54 3.76 -14.37 5.35
CA LEU A 54 2.31 -14.29 5.25
C LEU A 54 1.71 -15.27 6.24
N THR A 55 0.85 -14.79 7.13
CA THR A 55 0.11 -15.66 8.05
C THR A 55 -1.19 -16.10 7.38
N TRP A 56 -1.36 -17.41 7.20
CA TRP A 56 -2.48 -17.99 6.46
C TRP A 56 -3.52 -18.63 7.39
N TYR A 57 -4.76 -18.15 7.28
CA TYR A 57 -5.97 -18.71 7.87
C TYR A 57 -6.85 -19.25 6.75
N SER A 58 -7.45 -20.42 6.92
CA SER A 58 -8.29 -21.02 5.87
C SER A 58 -9.40 -21.84 6.50
N ASN A 59 -10.61 -21.64 6.00
CA ASN A 59 -11.75 -22.51 6.18
C ASN A 59 -12.15 -23.06 4.80
N SER A 60 -11.47 -24.12 4.37
CA SER A 60 -11.76 -24.79 3.10
C SER A 60 -12.12 -26.23 3.42
N PRO A 61 -13.31 -26.72 3.02
CA PRO A 61 -13.67 -28.10 3.25
C PRO A 61 -12.86 -28.99 2.32
N TYR A 62 -12.78 -30.28 2.67
CA TYR A 62 -12.08 -31.28 1.87
C TYR A 62 -12.70 -31.51 0.48
N SER A 63 -13.89 -30.98 0.21
CA SER A 63 -14.69 -31.25 -0.99
C SER A 63 -14.27 -30.50 -2.27
N ASN A 64 -13.23 -29.65 -2.26
CA ASN A 64 -12.78 -28.84 -3.42
C ASN A 64 -13.90 -27.96 -4.07
N GLN A 65 -15.02 -27.72 -3.39
CA GLN A 65 -16.20 -27.03 -3.95
C GLN A 65 -16.44 -25.62 -3.37
N SER A 66 -15.73 -25.26 -2.31
CA SER A 66 -15.84 -23.97 -1.63
C SER A 66 -14.54 -23.67 -0.89
N GLY A 67 -14.56 -22.64 -0.08
CA GLY A 67 -13.46 -22.31 0.82
C GLY A 67 -13.21 -20.82 0.85
N ILE A 68 -13.01 -20.33 2.06
CA ILE A 68 -12.60 -18.96 2.33
C ILE A 68 -11.26 -18.98 3.06
N ALA A 69 -10.35 -18.12 2.67
CA ALA A 69 -9.06 -17.97 3.33
C ALA A 69 -8.77 -16.50 3.61
N CYS A 70 -7.88 -16.26 4.55
CA CYS A 70 -7.38 -14.95 4.90
C CYS A 70 -5.86 -15.00 5.01
N ILE A 71 -5.20 -14.01 4.42
CA ILE A 71 -3.80 -13.72 4.67
C ILE A 71 -3.74 -12.44 5.48
N VAL A 72 -2.98 -12.48 6.58
CA VAL A 72 -2.52 -11.28 7.26
C VAL A 72 -1.05 -11.07 6.91
N ARG A 73 -0.74 -9.90 6.36
CA ARG A 73 0.62 -9.46 6.12
C ARG A 73 1.20 -9.02 7.46
N ASP A 74 2.23 -9.71 7.92
CA ASP A 74 3.01 -9.26 9.06
C ASP A 74 3.82 -8.01 8.66
N THR A 75 3.38 -6.84 9.13
CA THR A 75 4.07 -5.56 8.90
C THR A 75 4.83 -5.09 10.14
N THR A 76 4.66 -5.75 11.28
CA THR A 76 5.24 -5.40 12.56
C THR A 76 5.73 -6.67 13.23
N ARG A 77 7.05 -6.87 13.19
CA ARG A 77 7.77 -8.00 13.82
C ARG A 77 7.68 -7.97 15.35
N THR A 78 6.48 -8.01 15.91
CA THR A 78 6.24 -8.25 17.33
C THR A 78 5.76 -9.69 17.48
N PRO A 79 6.29 -10.46 18.44
CA PRO A 79 6.12 -11.90 18.45
C PRO A 79 4.66 -12.28 18.77
N LEU A 80 4.15 -13.26 18.04
CA LEU A 80 3.03 -14.14 18.38
C LEU A 80 1.61 -13.52 18.33
N SER A 81 0.94 -13.78 17.20
CA SER A 81 -0.49 -14.09 17.09
C SER A 81 -1.46 -13.33 18.01
N THR A 82 -1.65 -12.02 17.81
CA THR A 82 -2.92 -11.40 18.22
C THR A 82 -4.05 -11.73 17.26
N THR A 83 -3.70 -12.22 16.06
CA THR A 83 -4.65 -12.66 15.06
C THR A 83 -5.07 -14.10 15.32
N ARG A 84 -6.36 -14.31 15.55
CA ARG A 84 -6.96 -15.64 15.74
C ARG A 84 -8.25 -15.79 14.94
N ILE A 85 -8.58 -17.03 14.64
CA ILE A 85 -9.91 -17.39 14.12
C ILE A 85 -10.89 -17.31 15.29
N VAL A 86 -12.00 -16.60 15.10
CA VAL A 86 -13.07 -16.45 16.09
C VAL A 86 -14.40 -17.02 15.62
N ASP A 87 -14.56 -17.29 14.32
CA ASP A 87 -15.75 -17.93 13.77
C ASP A 87 -15.44 -18.66 12.46
N MET A 88 -16.08 -19.80 12.25
CA MET A 88 -16.05 -20.60 11.02
C MET A 88 -17.35 -21.40 10.91
N ASP A 89 -17.77 -21.70 9.69
CA ASP A 89 -18.80 -22.70 9.40
C ASP A 89 -18.17 -24.02 8.93
N THR A 90 -18.98 -25.06 8.79
CA THR A 90 -18.53 -26.37 8.31
C THR A 90 -18.44 -26.46 6.78
N GLU A 91 -19.06 -25.53 6.05
CA GLU A 91 -19.09 -25.51 4.58
C GLU A 91 -17.97 -24.66 3.94
N GLY A 92 -17.14 -24.00 4.74
CA GLY A 92 -16.08 -23.12 4.24
C GLY A 92 -16.59 -21.86 3.56
N ARG A 93 -17.69 -21.31 4.05
CA ARG A 93 -18.29 -20.06 3.57
C ARG A 93 -18.10 -18.90 4.53
N ILE A 94 -17.72 -19.17 5.79
CA ILE A 94 -17.53 -18.18 6.84
C ILE A 94 -16.13 -18.32 7.43
N LEU A 95 -15.44 -17.19 7.58
CA LEU A 95 -14.19 -17.10 8.33
C LEU A 95 -14.09 -15.76 9.06
N GLY A 96 -14.32 -15.79 10.37
CA GLY A 96 -14.15 -14.67 11.28
C GLY A 96 -12.73 -14.61 11.82
N ILE A 97 -12.06 -13.48 11.62
CA ILE A 97 -10.73 -13.20 12.15
C ILE A 97 -10.82 -12.05 13.14
N GLU A 98 -10.18 -12.21 14.29
CA GLU A 98 -9.94 -11.16 15.27
C GLU A 98 -8.45 -10.86 15.32
N LEU A 99 -8.06 -9.60 15.31
CA LEU A 99 -6.68 -9.17 15.49
C LEU A 99 -6.60 -7.92 16.39
N ARG A 100 -5.43 -7.70 16.97
CA ARG A 100 -5.12 -6.46 17.69
C ARG A 100 -4.22 -5.59 16.82
N THR A 101 -4.59 -4.32 16.67
CA THR A 101 -3.84 -3.33 15.90
C THR A 101 -2.71 -2.71 16.71
N ASP A 102 -1.79 -2.01 16.05
CA ASP A 102 -0.62 -1.38 16.68
C ASP A 102 -0.97 -0.42 17.83
N GLY A 103 -2.10 0.28 17.74
CA GLY A 103 -2.60 1.13 18.84
C GLY A 103 -3.43 0.36 19.88
N GLY A 104 -3.35 -0.97 19.92
CA GLY A 104 -3.97 -1.84 20.91
C GLY A 104 -5.47 -2.11 20.75
N LYS A 105 -6.11 -1.68 19.65
CA LYS A 105 -7.55 -1.90 19.44
C LYS A 105 -7.81 -3.29 18.87
N LEU A 106 -8.84 -3.95 19.40
CA LEU A 106 -9.34 -5.21 18.88
C LEU A 106 -10.20 -4.94 17.65
N VAL A 107 -9.95 -5.66 16.56
CA VAL A 107 -10.68 -5.56 15.30
C VAL A 107 -11.13 -6.95 14.90
N ARG A 108 -12.42 -7.08 14.60
CA ARG A 108 -13.05 -8.32 14.12
C ARG A 108 -13.56 -8.13 12.70
N ILE A 109 -13.18 -9.03 11.81
CA ILE A 109 -13.52 -9.01 10.40
C ILE A 109 -14.13 -10.37 10.04
N LEU A 110 -15.29 -10.37 9.39
CA LEU A 110 -15.95 -11.57 8.92
C LEU A 110 -15.81 -11.69 7.41
N GLY A 111 -15.14 -12.74 6.96
CA GLY A 111 -15.13 -13.16 5.56
C GLY A 111 -16.37 -13.98 5.22
N ILE A 112 -17.01 -13.71 4.07
CA ILE A 112 -18.19 -14.45 3.59
C ILE A 112 -18.03 -14.92 2.13
N TYR A 113 -18.53 -16.12 1.84
CA TYR A 113 -18.79 -16.65 0.51
C TYR A 113 -20.18 -17.31 0.44
N ALA A 114 -21.19 -16.50 0.12
CA ALA A 114 -22.58 -16.94 0.13
C ALA A 114 -22.90 -17.92 -1.02
N PRO A 115 -23.86 -18.83 -0.86
CA PRO A 115 -24.31 -19.72 -1.94
C PRO A 115 -24.90 -18.99 -3.16
N ASN A 116 -24.82 -19.61 -4.33
CA ASN A 116 -25.47 -19.10 -5.54
C ASN A 116 -26.94 -19.51 -5.63
N GLU A 117 -27.30 -20.73 -5.23
CA GLU A 117 -28.67 -21.21 -5.26
C GLU A 117 -29.55 -20.46 -4.24
N GLU A 118 -30.80 -20.17 -4.61
CA GLU A 118 -31.68 -19.26 -3.87
C GLU A 118 -32.07 -19.82 -2.50
N THR A 119 -32.47 -21.08 -2.43
CA THR A 119 -32.88 -21.76 -1.19
C THR A 119 -31.72 -21.83 -0.19
N GLN A 120 -30.53 -22.23 -0.66
CA GLN A 120 -29.30 -22.22 0.13
C GLN A 120 -28.93 -20.80 0.59
N SER A 121 -29.14 -19.79 -0.25
CA SER A 121 -28.87 -18.39 0.12
C SER A 121 -29.80 -17.93 1.25
N VAL A 122 -31.09 -18.25 1.19
CA VAL A 122 -32.05 -17.92 2.26
C VAL A 122 -31.59 -18.55 3.59
N THR A 123 -31.28 -19.84 3.58
CA THR A 123 -30.80 -20.55 4.78
C THR A 123 -29.51 -19.92 5.30
N PHE A 124 -28.56 -19.63 4.41
CA PHE A 124 -27.28 -19.02 4.76
C PHE A 124 -27.45 -17.65 5.45
N PHE A 125 -28.27 -16.75 4.89
CA PHE A 125 -28.46 -15.42 5.47
C PHE A 125 -29.27 -15.46 6.79
N LYS A 126 -30.21 -16.39 6.94
CA LYS A 126 -30.89 -16.62 8.23
C LYS A 126 -29.90 -17.08 9.31
N GLN A 127 -29.06 -18.07 8.99
CA GLN A 127 -28.00 -18.54 9.89
C GLN A 127 -27.00 -17.42 10.22
N LEU A 128 -26.67 -16.57 9.24
CA LEU A 128 -25.80 -15.42 9.45
C LEU A 128 -26.40 -14.40 10.44
N ASN A 129 -27.71 -14.15 10.34
CA ASN A 129 -28.42 -13.30 11.28
C ASN A 129 -28.38 -13.88 12.71
N GLU A 130 -28.63 -15.18 12.85
CA GLU A 130 -28.58 -15.90 14.13
C GLU A 130 -27.17 -15.88 14.77
N ARG A 131 -26.12 -15.97 13.94
CA ARG A 131 -24.72 -15.83 14.41
C ARG A 131 -24.40 -14.46 15.00
N GLY A 132 -25.14 -13.42 14.62
CA GLY A 132 -25.04 -12.07 15.17
C GLY A 132 -23.86 -11.25 14.60
N LEU A 133 -24.16 -10.32 13.69
CA LEU A 133 -23.12 -9.48 13.06
C LEU A 133 -22.56 -8.37 13.95
N LYS A 134 -23.27 -7.97 15.02
CA LYS A 134 -22.90 -6.82 15.88
C LYS A 134 -21.52 -6.95 16.52
N GLY A 135 -20.97 -8.16 16.63
CA GLY A 135 -19.62 -8.42 17.10
C GLY A 135 -18.51 -8.06 16.10
N TYR A 136 -18.83 -7.86 14.82
CA TYR A 136 -17.87 -7.58 13.76
C TYR A 136 -17.79 -6.09 13.43
N HIS A 137 -16.60 -5.64 13.05
CA HIS A 137 -16.41 -4.27 12.58
C HIS A 137 -16.67 -4.16 11.08
N ILE A 138 -16.24 -5.18 10.33
CA ILE A 138 -16.30 -5.27 8.88
C ILE A 138 -16.76 -6.68 8.51
N VAL A 139 -17.71 -6.76 7.58
CA VAL A 139 -18.06 -8.00 6.89
C VAL A 139 -17.69 -7.84 5.42
N ILE A 140 -16.93 -8.77 4.86
CA ILE A 140 -16.35 -8.64 3.53
C ILE A 140 -16.47 -9.96 2.79
N GLY A 141 -16.95 -9.94 1.54
CA GLY A 141 -17.19 -11.21 0.86
C GLY A 141 -17.84 -11.11 -0.50
N ASP A 142 -18.00 -12.29 -1.08
CA ASP A 142 -18.83 -12.52 -2.26
C ASP A 142 -20.21 -12.96 -1.76
N MET A 143 -21.19 -12.09 -1.95
CA MET A 143 -22.57 -12.31 -1.50
C MET A 143 -23.38 -13.12 -2.51
N ASN A 144 -22.86 -13.36 -3.73
CA ASN A 144 -23.56 -14.03 -4.85
C ASN A 144 -24.96 -13.46 -5.20
N LYS A 145 -25.33 -12.31 -4.63
CA LYS A 145 -26.65 -11.68 -4.73
C LYS A 145 -26.51 -10.18 -4.88
N CYS A 146 -27.41 -9.55 -5.62
CA CYS A 146 -27.47 -8.10 -5.79
C CYS A 146 -28.48 -7.48 -4.83
N GLU A 147 -28.11 -6.37 -4.19
CA GLU A 147 -29.01 -5.59 -3.33
C GLU A 147 -29.95 -4.70 -4.15
N ALA A 148 -29.42 -4.06 -5.19
CA ALA A 148 -30.14 -3.09 -6.00
C ALA A 148 -30.14 -3.47 -7.49
N LYS A 149 -31.20 -3.09 -8.21
CA LYS A 149 -31.30 -3.30 -9.68
C LYS A 149 -30.10 -2.75 -10.45
N LEU A 150 -29.57 -1.61 -10.03
CA LEU A 150 -28.41 -0.96 -10.63
C LEU A 150 -27.09 -1.74 -10.45
N ASP A 151 -27.05 -2.66 -9.48
CA ASP A 151 -25.92 -3.57 -9.26
C ASP A 151 -25.88 -4.71 -10.28
N ARG A 152 -26.83 -4.77 -11.23
CA ARG A 152 -26.90 -5.83 -12.23
C ARG A 152 -27.20 -5.28 -13.62
N ASN A 153 -26.61 -5.88 -14.64
CA ASN A 153 -26.85 -5.53 -16.03
C ASN A 153 -26.80 -6.78 -16.94
N PRO A 154 -27.92 -7.21 -17.57
CA PRO A 154 -29.24 -6.57 -17.53
C PRO A 154 -29.86 -6.56 -16.13
N SER A 155 -30.67 -5.53 -15.85
CA SER A 155 -31.32 -5.37 -14.55
C SER A 155 -32.26 -6.54 -14.28
N ARG A 156 -32.12 -7.16 -13.10
CA ARG A 156 -32.98 -8.24 -12.60
C ARG A 156 -33.07 -8.09 -11.08
N THR A 157 -34.24 -8.35 -10.52
CA THR A 157 -34.41 -8.49 -9.06
C THR A 157 -33.97 -9.88 -8.60
N GLU A 158 -33.57 -9.99 -7.34
CA GLU A 158 -33.40 -11.30 -6.70
C GLU A 158 -34.75 -11.80 -6.16
N ASP A 159 -34.81 -13.09 -5.80
CA ASP A 159 -35.96 -13.68 -5.10
C ASP A 159 -36.23 -12.91 -3.79
N LEU A 160 -37.51 -12.58 -3.54
CA LEU A 160 -37.93 -11.80 -2.37
C LEU A 160 -37.52 -12.45 -1.04
N ARG A 161 -37.55 -13.78 -0.94
CA ARG A 161 -37.14 -14.52 0.27
C ARG A 161 -35.65 -14.32 0.56
N VAL A 162 -34.84 -14.22 -0.50
CA VAL A 162 -33.40 -13.94 -0.37
C VAL A 162 -33.19 -12.50 0.06
N VAL A 163 -33.93 -11.55 -0.53
CA VAL A 163 -33.86 -10.12 -0.16
C VAL A 163 -34.23 -9.93 1.31
N GLU A 164 -35.34 -10.51 1.77
CA GLU A 164 -35.78 -10.43 3.17
C GLU A 164 -34.74 -11.02 4.13
N ALA A 165 -34.22 -12.23 3.84
CA ALA A 165 -33.20 -12.86 4.67
C ALA A 165 -31.90 -12.03 4.71
N PHE A 166 -31.53 -11.42 3.57
CA PHE A 166 -30.36 -10.55 3.46
C PHE A 166 -30.52 -9.27 4.30
N GLN A 167 -31.67 -8.59 4.19
CA GLN A 167 -31.97 -7.38 4.95
C GLN A 167 -32.00 -7.64 6.46
N LEU A 168 -32.56 -8.78 6.86
CA LEU A 168 -32.51 -9.24 8.26
C LEU A 168 -31.06 -9.42 8.74
N ALA A 169 -30.21 -10.04 7.93
CA ALA A 169 -28.81 -10.27 8.29
C ALA A 169 -28.01 -8.96 8.40
N PHE A 170 -28.15 -8.01 7.46
CA PHE A 170 -27.31 -6.82 7.39
C PHE A 170 -27.99 -5.54 7.88
N GLU A 171 -29.04 -5.08 7.18
CA GLU A 171 -29.68 -3.78 7.44
C GLU A 171 -30.24 -3.71 8.87
N ASN A 172 -30.96 -4.75 9.31
CA ASN A 172 -31.54 -4.80 10.66
C ASN A 172 -30.48 -4.93 11.77
N ASN A 173 -29.27 -5.36 11.42
CA ASN A 173 -28.11 -5.36 12.32
C ASN A 173 -27.28 -4.07 12.25
N GLY A 174 -27.72 -3.07 11.47
CA GLY A 174 -27.06 -1.77 11.35
C GLY A 174 -25.83 -1.76 10.45
N PHE A 175 -25.69 -2.76 9.57
CA PHE A 175 -24.63 -2.86 8.58
C PHE A 175 -25.10 -2.26 7.25
N ILE A 176 -24.22 -1.47 6.64
CA ILE A 176 -24.45 -0.78 5.37
C ILE A 176 -23.33 -1.08 4.39
N ASP A 177 -23.64 -1.11 3.10
CA ASP A 177 -22.66 -1.22 2.02
C ASP A 177 -21.87 0.10 1.90
N GLY A 178 -20.62 0.09 2.36
CA GLY A 178 -19.80 1.29 2.41
C GLY A 178 -19.37 1.81 1.03
N TRP A 179 -19.24 0.92 0.03
CA TRP A 179 -18.91 1.35 -1.33
C TRP A 179 -20.10 2.06 -1.96
N ARG A 180 -21.32 1.51 -1.81
CA ARG A 180 -22.55 2.11 -2.32
C ARG A 180 -22.85 3.45 -1.66
N LEU A 181 -22.67 3.56 -0.34
CA LEU A 181 -22.87 4.83 0.36
C LEU A 181 -21.92 5.93 -0.15
N SER A 182 -20.69 5.56 -0.53
CA SER A 182 -19.72 6.50 -1.12
C SER A 182 -19.95 6.77 -2.60
N ASN A 183 -20.72 5.94 -3.29
CA ASN A 183 -20.95 6.00 -4.74
C ASN A 183 -22.42 5.68 -5.10
N PRO A 184 -23.40 6.52 -4.70
CA PRO A 184 -24.82 6.15 -4.75
C PRO A 184 -25.32 5.75 -6.15
N ASP A 185 -24.97 6.53 -7.18
CA ASP A 185 -25.49 6.35 -8.54
C ASP A 185 -24.55 5.59 -9.48
N ALA A 186 -23.38 5.18 -8.99
CA ALA A 186 -22.36 4.57 -9.82
C ALA A 186 -22.76 3.16 -10.27
N ARG A 187 -22.71 2.91 -11.58
CA ARG A 187 -22.87 1.59 -12.20
C ARG A 187 -21.49 0.96 -12.42
N VAL A 188 -21.00 0.27 -11.41
CA VAL A 188 -19.74 -0.47 -11.44
C VAL A 188 -20.02 -1.88 -10.96
N TYR A 189 -19.42 -2.87 -11.62
CA TYR A 189 -19.64 -4.29 -11.35
C TYR A 189 -18.35 -4.93 -10.83
N THR A 190 -18.49 -6.05 -10.15
CA THR A 190 -17.36 -6.85 -9.67
C THR A 190 -17.24 -8.16 -10.43
N TYR A 191 -18.36 -8.71 -10.95
CA TYR A 191 -18.42 -9.95 -11.70
C TYR A 191 -18.99 -9.76 -13.11
N TRP A 192 -18.50 -10.57 -14.06
CA TRP A 192 -19.04 -10.65 -15.42
C TRP A 192 -19.14 -12.11 -15.87
N SER A 193 -20.35 -12.54 -16.21
CA SER A 193 -20.62 -13.88 -16.70
C SER A 193 -20.15 -14.09 -18.13
N ASN A 194 -19.90 -15.35 -18.49
CA ASN A 194 -19.50 -15.73 -19.84
C ASN A 194 -20.69 -15.95 -20.80
N ASN A 195 -21.91 -15.59 -20.40
CA ASN A 195 -23.11 -15.81 -21.23
C ASN A 195 -23.13 -14.90 -22.49
N GLN A 196 -24.12 -15.08 -23.36
CA GLN A 196 -24.22 -14.32 -24.62
C GLN A 196 -24.27 -12.80 -24.40
N LEU A 197 -24.91 -12.36 -23.33
CA LEU A 197 -25.05 -10.95 -22.96
C LEU A 197 -23.86 -10.41 -22.15
N CYS A 198 -22.92 -11.25 -21.72
CA CYS A 198 -21.89 -10.84 -20.76
C CYS A 198 -22.52 -10.12 -19.56
N SER A 199 -23.51 -10.75 -18.92
CA SER A 199 -24.21 -10.15 -17.78
C SER A 199 -23.20 -9.77 -16.70
N ALA A 200 -23.40 -8.62 -16.07
CA ALA A 200 -22.51 -8.10 -15.05
C ALA A 200 -23.27 -7.90 -13.75
N SER A 201 -22.60 -8.11 -12.62
CA SER A 201 -23.16 -7.88 -11.30
C SER A 201 -22.12 -7.37 -10.31
N ARG A 202 -22.55 -6.55 -9.35
CA ARG A 202 -21.75 -6.18 -8.17
C ARG A 202 -22.20 -7.09 -7.04
N ILE A 203 -21.44 -8.15 -6.78
CA ILE A 203 -21.78 -9.18 -5.78
C ILE A 203 -20.73 -9.27 -4.67
N ASP A 204 -19.53 -8.80 -4.94
CA ASP A 204 -18.45 -8.66 -3.96
C ASP A 204 -18.66 -7.33 -3.20
N ARG A 205 -18.85 -7.39 -1.88
CA ARG A 205 -19.20 -6.23 -1.04
C ARG A 205 -18.46 -6.18 0.28
N ILE A 206 -18.40 -4.97 0.83
CA ILE A 206 -17.86 -4.68 2.16
C ILE A 206 -18.94 -3.94 2.96
N TYR A 207 -19.44 -4.61 4.00
CA TYR A 207 -20.43 -4.09 4.92
C TYR A 207 -19.77 -3.63 6.22
N VAL A 208 -20.23 -2.50 6.72
CA VAL A 208 -19.72 -1.87 7.94
C VAL A 208 -20.85 -1.23 8.72
N SER A 209 -20.72 -1.10 10.04
CA SER A 209 -21.61 -0.20 10.79
C SER A 209 -21.33 1.27 10.42
N MET A 210 -22.28 2.17 10.65
CA MET A 210 -22.07 3.62 10.45
C MET A 210 -20.88 4.17 11.26
N LYS A 211 -20.63 3.61 12.46
CA LYS A 211 -19.47 3.95 13.29
C LYS A 211 -18.14 3.55 12.62
N THR A 212 -18.09 2.35 12.04
CA THR A 212 -16.91 1.88 11.30
C THR A 212 -16.76 2.64 9.98
N PHE A 213 -17.85 2.94 9.28
CA PHE A 213 -17.84 3.68 8.01
C PHE A 213 -17.11 5.03 8.12
N ARG A 214 -17.35 5.80 9.19
CA ARG A 214 -16.67 7.09 9.47
C ARG A 214 -15.15 6.95 9.64
N LYS A 215 -14.67 5.73 9.86
CA LYS A 215 -13.26 5.36 9.99
C LYS A 215 -12.72 4.67 8.75
N CYS A 216 -13.49 4.61 7.68
CA CYS A 216 -13.07 4.04 6.40
C CYS A 216 -12.81 5.14 5.38
N ALA A 217 -11.89 4.89 4.46
CA ALA A 217 -11.64 5.71 3.28
C ALA A 217 -11.22 4.84 2.09
N LYS A 218 -11.14 5.46 0.90
CA LYS A 218 -10.65 4.83 -0.33
C LYS A 218 -11.30 3.46 -0.61
N TRP A 219 -12.60 3.49 -0.88
CA TRP A 219 -13.35 2.32 -1.35
C TRP A 219 -13.01 2.06 -2.82
N GLU A 220 -12.36 0.95 -3.13
CA GLU A 220 -11.84 0.67 -4.49
C GLU A 220 -12.36 -0.66 -5.03
N ILE A 221 -12.66 -0.70 -6.33
CA ILE A 221 -12.85 -1.92 -7.11
C ILE A 221 -11.65 -2.05 -8.05
N ILE A 222 -10.90 -3.13 -7.93
CA ILE A 222 -9.59 -3.31 -8.56
C ILE A 222 -9.70 -4.41 -9.64
N ASN A 223 -9.39 -4.06 -10.89
CA ASN A 223 -9.39 -5.00 -12.01
C ASN A 223 -8.37 -6.13 -11.79
N THR A 224 -8.79 -7.36 -12.06
CA THR A 224 -7.97 -8.56 -11.92
C THR A 224 -7.47 -9.08 -13.27
N PRO A 225 -6.33 -9.80 -13.30
CA PRO A 225 -5.88 -10.52 -14.49
C PRO A 225 -6.82 -11.68 -14.87
N LYS A 226 -6.46 -12.44 -15.90
CA LYS A 226 -7.35 -13.45 -16.52
C LYS A 226 -7.72 -14.64 -15.61
N TRP A 227 -7.01 -14.84 -14.51
CA TRP A 227 -7.20 -15.99 -13.62
C TRP A 227 -8.42 -15.90 -12.70
N SER A 228 -9.08 -14.74 -12.63
CA SER A 228 -10.39 -14.56 -12.00
C SER A 228 -11.35 -13.83 -12.94
N ASP A 229 -12.64 -14.11 -12.85
CA ASP A 229 -13.75 -13.37 -13.44
C ASP A 229 -14.29 -12.25 -12.56
N HIS A 230 -13.91 -12.24 -11.28
CA HIS A 230 -14.21 -11.19 -10.31
C HIS A 230 -13.10 -10.13 -10.25
N ASN A 231 -13.49 -8.89 -10.03
CA ASN A 231 -12.61 -7.82 -9.60
C ASN A 231 -12.46 -7.85 -8.07
N ALA A 232 -11.29 -7.47 -7.55
CA ALA A 232 -11.10 -7.32 -6.11
C ALA A 232 -11.82 -6.08 -5.58
N ILE A 233 -12.18 -6.09 -4.30
CA ILE A 233 -12.70 -4.93 -3.57
C ILE A 233 -11.77 -4.60 -2.41
N SER A 234 -11.62 -3.32 -2.07
CA SER A 234 -10.79 -2.92 -0.93
C SER A 234 -11.27 -1.66 -0.24
N VAL A 235 -10.85 -1.50 1.02
CA VAL A 235 -11.09 -0.31 1.84
C VAL A 235 -9.90 -0.05 2.76
N GLU A 236 -9.60 1.22 3.01
CA GLU A 236 -8.70 1.62 4.08
C GLU A 236 -9.49 1.86 5.37
N TYR A 237 -9.20 1.08 6.42
CA TYR A 237 -9.80 1.21 7.74
C TYR A 237 -8.81 1.78 8.77
N TYR A 238 -9.28 2.75 9.54
CA TYR A 238 -8.54 3.49 10.55
C TYR A 238 -9.19 3.27 11.94
N PRO A 239 -8.90 2.15 12.61
CA PRO A 239 -9.55 1.82 13.89
C PRO A 239 -9.25 2.82 15.01
N HIS A 240 -8.06 3.43 14.95
CA HIS A 240 -7.63 4.54 15.80
C HIS A 240 -8.10 5.87 15.22
N ASP A 241 -8.19 6.89 16.06
CA ASP A 241 -8.37 8.26 15.57
C ASP A 241 -7.22 8.54 14.58
N ARG A 242 -7.54 9.18 13.46
CA ARG A 242 -6.62 9.36 12.33
C ARG A 242 -5.27 9.86 12.85
N ILE A 243 -4.28 8.98 12.89
CA ILE A 243 -2.88 9.41 12.84
C ILE A 243 -2.71 9.96 11.43
N LYS A 244 -2.68 11.28 11.30
CA LYS A 244 -2.36 11.93 10.03
C LYS A 244 -0.90 11.63 9.73
N PHE A 245 -0.64 10.58 8.99
CA PHE A 245 0.66 10.42 8.35
C PHE A 245 0.78 11.52 7.29
N GLY A 246 1.82 12.34 7.40
CA GLY A 246 2.20 13.24 6.33
C GLY A 246 2.57 12.45 5.06
N PRO A 247 2.81 13.12 3.91
CA PRO A 247 3.15 12.46 2.64
C PRO A 247 4.47 11.66 2.66
N GLY A 248 5.15 11.60 3.81
CA GLY A 248 6.49 11.06 3.97
C GLY A 248 7.57 12.02 3.47
N ILE A 249 8.83 11.66 3.73
CA ILE A 249 9.97 12.34 3.12
C ILE A 249 10.05 11.85 1.67
N TRP A 250 10.04 12.79 0.72
CA TRP A 250 10.22 12.44 -0.69
C TRP A 250 11.62 11.89 -0.92
N ARG A 251 11.71 10.79 -1.65
CA ARG A 251 12.96 10.19 -2.11
C ARG A 251 12.91 10.04 -3.62
N MET A 252 13.99 10.41 -4.29
CA MET A 252 14.11 10.21 -5.73
C MET A 252 14.12 8.71 -6.05
N ASN A 253 13.39 8.31 -7.09
CA ASN A 253 13.49 6.98 -7.67
C ASN A 253 14.79 6.87 -8.47
N THR A 254 15.88 6.49 -7.82
CA THR A 254 17.24 6.44 -8.40
C THR A 254 17.37 5.61 -9.68
N PRO A 255 16.60 4.53 -9.94
CA PRO A 255 16.51 3.90 -11.26
C PRO A 255 16.22 4.85 -12.43
N LEU A 256 15.58 6.00 -12.22
CA LEU A 256 15.35 6.99 -13.27
C LEU A 256 16.68 7.53 -13.85
N LEU A 257 17.76 7.54 -13.07
CA LEU A 257 19.09 8.00 -13.50
C LEU A 257 19.73 7.09 -14.56
N GLN A 258 19.22 5.88 -14.77
CA GLN A 258 19.68 5.03 -15.88
C GLN A 258 19.30 5.60 -17.24
N ARG A 259 18.32 6.52 -17.30
CA ARG A 259 17.85 7.11 -18.55
C ARG A 259 18.62 8.38 -18.90
N ALA A 260 19.12 8.43 -20.14
CA ALA A 260 19.94 9.54 -20.61
C ALA A 260 19.19 10.88 -20.61
N ASP A 261 17.90 10.88 -20.98
CA ASP A 261 17.03 12.06 -20.98
C ASP A 261 16.83 12.65 -19.58
N VAL A 262 16.69 11.80 -18.56
CA VAL A 262 16.61 12.23 -17.15
C VAL A 262 17.94 12.83 -16.69
N ARG A 263 19.07 12.17 -17.00
CA ARG A 263 20.40 12.69 -16.65
C ARG A 263 20.64 14.05 -17.28
N GLN A 264 20.34 14.20 -18.56
CA GLN A 264 20.48 15.47 -19.27
C GLN A 264 19.64 16.58 -18.63
N GLY A 265 18.36 16.31 -18.31
CA GLY A 265 17.50 17.28 -17.65
C GLY A 265 18.02 17.70 -16.27
N ILE A 266 18.52 16.76 -15.47
CA ILE A 266 19.13 17.07 -14.17
C ILE A 266 20.42 17.88 -14.35
N SER A 267 21.27 17.53 -15.31
CA SER A 267 22.52 18.25 -15.59
C SER A 267 22.27 19.70 -16.01
N ILE A 268 21.19 19.98 -16.75
CA ILE A 268 20.79 21.35 -17.09
C ILE A 268 20.41 22.11 -15.83
N ILE A 269 19.52 21.56 -15.00
CA ILE A 269 19.10 22.17 -13.73
C ILE A 269 20.30 22.46 -12.82
N MET A 270 21.23 21.49 -12.70
CA MET A 270 22.44 21.66 -11.90
C MET A 270 23.30 22.80 -12.44
N ARG A 271 23.54 22.84 -13.76
CA ARG A 271 24.35 23.88 -14.38
C ARG A 271 23.76 25.27 -14.13
N ASP A 272 22.45 25.45 -14.34
CA ASP A 272 21.78 26.74 -14.23
C ASP A 272 21.83 27.29 -12.79
N ASN A 273 21.83 26.42 -11.78
CA ASN A 273 21.88 26.82 -10.37
C ASN A 273 23.32 26.89 -9.82
N LEU A 274 24.27 26.11 -10.36
CA LEU A 274 25.67 26.14 -9.92
C LEU A 274 26.43 27.36 -10.44
N GLN A 275 26.05 27.92 -11.59
CA GLN A 275 26.69 29.12 -12.14
C GLN A 275 26.66 30.32 -11.16
N PRO A 276 25.49 30.72 -10.61
CA PRO A 276 25.44 31.75 -9.56
C PRO A 276 26.26 31.40 -8.31
N ILE A 277 26.20 30.14 -7.87
CA ILE A 277 26.95 29.67 -6.69
C ILE A 277 28.45 29.86 -6.88
N GLN A 278 28.99 29.46 -8.04
CA GLN A 278 30.42 29.58 -8.36
C GLN A 278 30.89 31.04 -8.32
N SER A 279 30.09 31.96 -8.85
CA SER A 279 30.40 33.40 -8.78
C SER A 279 30.39 33.93 -7.34
N MET A 280 29.48 33.43 -6.49
CA MET A 280 29.39 33.84 -5.08
C MET A 280 30.48 33.24 -4.20
N MET A 281 30.97 32.04 -4.52
CA MET A 281 32.04 31.38 -3.74
C MET A 281 33.30 32.23 -3.66
N GLN A 282 33.62 33.01 -4.71
CA GLN A 282 34.76 33.94 -4.69
C GLN A 282 34.63 35.03 -3.61
N ARG A 283 33.40 35.35 -3.16
CA ARG A 283 33.10 36.35 -2.13
C ARG A 283 33.12 35.78 -0.72
N LEU A 284 33.32 34.47 -0.56
CA LEU A 284 33.46 33.84 0.76
C LEU A 284 34.81 34.13 1.42
N SER A 285 35.80 34.57 0.64
CA SER A 285 37.11 35.02 1.13
C SER A 285 37.13 36.52 1.52
N ASP A 286 35.98 37.19 1.54
CA ASP A 286 35.87 38.61 1.89
C ASP A 286 36.20 38.81 3.39
N PRO A 287 37.05 39.78 3.76
CA PRO A 287 37.37 40.07 5.16
C PRO A 287 36.15 40.53 5.98
N ASN A 288 35.08 41.00 5.34
CA ASN A 288 33.86 41.42 5.99
C ASN A 288 32.92 40.22 6.26
N LYS A 289 32.89 39.80 7.53
CA LYS A 289 32.04 38.69 8.02
C LYS A 289 30.55 38.85 7.70
N ALA A 290 30.03 40.08 7.59
CA ALA A 290 28.63 40.30 7.23
C ALA A 290 28.36 39.94 5.76
N ILE A 291 29.30 40.26 4.86
CA ILE A 291 29.24 39.90 3.43
C ILE A 291 29.32 38.38 3.28
N VAL A 292 30.28 37.74 3.97
CA VAL A 292 30.42 36.28 3.96
C VAL A 292 29.14 35.58 4.42
N LYS A 293 28.52 36.05 5.51
CA LYS A 293 27.26 35.48 6.04
C LYS A 293 26.10 35.62 5.05
N LEU A 294 25.98 36.77 4.39
CA LEU A 294 24.95 36.99 3.36
C LEU A 294 25.18 36.07 2.15
N CYS A 295 26.41 36.01 1.63
CA CYS A 295 26.74 35.14 0.50
C CYS A 295 26.55 33.65 0.82
N ALA A 296 26.92 33.21 2.03
CA ALA A 296 26.67 31.84 2.46
C ALA A 296 25.16 31.52 2.48
N SER A 297 24.33 32.46 2.93
CA SER A 297 22.87 32.31 2.95
C SER A 297 22.29 32.23 1.53
N GLU A 298 22.80 33.04 0.59
CA GLU A 298 22.40 33.00 -0.82
C GLU A 298 22.81 31.69 -1.50
N ILE A 299 24.02 31.18 -1.24
CA ILE A 299 24.49 29.88 -1.76
C ILE A 299 23.56 28.75 -1.31
N VAL A 300 23.16 28.74 -0.03
CA VAL A 300 22.19 27.76 0.50
C VAL A 300 20.85 27.89 -0.23
N LEU A 301 20.38 29.11 -0.48
CA LEU A 301 19.13 29.33 -1.22
C LEU A 301 19.19 28.78 -2.66
N TYR A 302 20.28 29.02 -3.40
CA TYR A 302 20.45 28.45 -4.74
C TYR A 302 20.54 26.93 -4.72
N PHE A 303 21.21 26.35 -3.71
CA PHE A 303 21.25 24.91 -3.53
C PHE A 303 19.85 24.32 -3.26
N ASP A 304 19.06 24.94 -2.39
CA ASP A 304 17.68 24.53 -2.11
C ASP A 304 16.79 24.64 -3.35
N GLN A 305 16.92 25.73 -4.12
CA GLN A 305 16.22 25.91 -5.40
C GLN A 305 16.57 24.81 -6.40
N MET A 306 17.86 24.48 -6.53
CA MET A 306 18.33 23.39 -7.38
C MET A 306 17.71 22.05 -6.96
N MET A 307 17.71 21.73 -5.66
CA MET A 307 17.16 20.48 -5.14
C MET A 307 15.64 20.39 -5.33
N LEU A 308 14.91 21.49 -5.14
CA LEU A 308 13.48 21.58 -5.42
C LEU A 308 13.18 21.41 -6.91
N ALA A 309 13.99 22.01 -7.79
CA ALA A 309 13.84 21.88 -9.24
C ALA A 309 14.09 20.44 -9.70
N ILE A 310 15.14 19.77 -9.20
CA ILE A 310 15.41 18.35 -9.47
C ILE A 310 14.24 17.48 -9.00
N ARG A 311 13.73 17.73 -7.79
CA ARG A 311 12.56 17.02 -7.25
C ARG A 311 11.33 17.22 -8.13
N ALA A 312 11.01 18.45 -8.52
CA ALA A 312 9.87 18.76 -9.38
C ALA A 312 9.98 18.08 -10.76
N PHE A 313 11.15 18.20 -11.40
CA PHE A 313 11.43 17.58 -12.69
C PHE A 313 11.26 16.06 -12.65
N THR A 314 11.90 15.39 -11.70
CA THR A 314 11.87 13.93 -11.58
C THR A 314 10.48 13.40 -11.21
N MET A 315 9.74 14.09 -10.33
CA MET A 315 8.33 13.76 -10.04
C MET A 315 7.45 13.91 -11.28
N HIS A 316 7.58 15.01 -12.02
CA HIS A 316 6.81 15.25 -13.24
C HIS A 316 7.10 14.17 -14.29
N TYR A 317 8.39 13.87 -14.49
CA TYR A 317 8.83 12.84 -15.41
C TYR A 317 8.28 11.45 -15.04
N GLN A 318 8.38 11.07 -13.76
CA GLN A 318 7.84 9.80 -13.26
C GLN A 318 6.33 9.70 -13.45
N ASN A 319 5.60 10.78 -13.13
CA ASN A 319 4.15 10.85 -13.32
C ASN A 319 3.78 10.73 -14.80
N ASN A 320 4.52 11.36 -15.69
CA ASN A 320 4.29 11.23 -17.13
C ASN A 320 4.62 9.84 -17.65
N LEU A 321 5.68 9.19 -17.16
CA LEU A 321 5.95 7.79 -17.47
C LEU A 321 4.83 6.90 -16.98
N ALA A 322 4.35 7.08 -15.74
CA ALA A 322 3.23 6.32 -15.21
C ALA A 322 1.94 6.53 -16.03
N LYS A 323 1.64 7.78 -16.40
CA LYS A 323 0.53 8.14 -17.28
C LYS A 323 0.67 7.48 -18.65
N LYS A 324 1.84 7.56 -19.30
CA LYS A 324 2.11 6.92 -20.60
C LYS A 324 1.97 5.39 -20.50
N ARG A 325 2.54 4.79 -19.45
CA ARG A 325 2.44 3.34 -19.15
C ARG A 325 1.00 2.89 -18.94
N ASN A 326 0.18 3.71 -18.27
CA ASN A 326 -1.20 3.40 -17.92
C ASN A 326 -2.24 3.96 -18.89
N LYS A 327 -1.82 4.71 -19.93
CA LYS A 327 -2.72 5.36 -20.89
C LYS A 327 -3.68 4.36 -21.54
N LEU A 328 -3.15 3.21 -21.94
CA LEU A 328 -3.98 2.15 -22.53
C LEU A 328 -4.92 1.53 -21.51
N THR A 329 -4.46 1.23 -20.29
CA THR A 329 -5.30 0.72 -19.20
C THR A 329 -6.47 1.65 -18.92
N LEU A 330 -6.18 2.94 -18.68
CA LEU A 330 -7.18 3.95 -18.40
C LEU A 330 -8.19 4.09 -19.55
N LYS A 331 -7.70 4.08 -20.80
CA LYS A 331 -8.58 4.13 -21.99
C LYS A 331 -9.50 2.91 -22.09
N LEU A 332 -9.04 1.73 -21.68
CA LEU A 332 -9.86 0.51 -21.67
C LEU A 332 -10.89 0.54 -20.52
N GLU A 333 -10.50 1.00 -19.34
CA GLU A 333 -11.39 1.17 -18.19
C GLU A 333 -12.50 2.20 -18.46
N GLN A 334 -12.17 3.35 -19.04
CA GLN A 334 -13.15 4.36 -19.46
C GLN A 334 -14.13 3.81 -20.50
N ARG A 335 -13.64 2.98 -21.44
CA ARG A 335 -14.51 2.30 -22.43
C ARG A 335 -15.45 1.30 -21.76
N LEU A 336 -14.95 0.52 -20.79
CA LEU A 336 -15.79 -0.40 -20.02
C LEU A 336 -16.88 0.36 -19.28
N ASN A 337 -16.54 1.39 -18.51
CA ASN A 337 -17.51 2.22 -17.79
C ASN A 337 -18.58 2.80 -18.72
N LYS A 338 -18.17 3.29 -19.91
CA LYS A 338 -19.12 3.79 -20.92
C LYS A 338 -20.08 2.71 -21.41
N TYR A 339 -19.62 1.48 -21.61
CA TYR A 339 -20.47 0.38 -22.08
C TYR A 339 -21.33 -0.21 -20.95
N ASP A 340 -20.78 -0.33 -19.75
CA ASP A 340 -21.45 -0.84 -18.55
C ASP A 340 -22.56 0.11 -18.08
N GLY A 341 -22.42 1.42 -18.32
CA GLY A 341 -23.48 2.42 -18.12
C GLY A 341 -24.64 2.36 -19.11
N LYS A 342 -24.60 1.47 -20.11
CA LYS A 342 -25.69 1.24 -21.07
C LYS A 342 -26.39 -0.09 -20.78
N GLU A 343 -27.66 -0.17 -21.12
CA GLU A 343 -28.42 -1.41 -21.00
C GLU A 343 -27.82 -2.51 -21.87
N ARG A 344 -27.76 -3.73 -21.33
CA ARG A 344 -27.06 -4.83 -21.98
C ARG A 344 -27.83 -5.35 -23.20
N ASN A 345 -27.16 -5.29 -24.35
CA ASN A 345 -27.59 -5.96 -25.58
C ASN A 345 -26.40 -6.68 -26.23
N ARG A 346 -26.65 -7.46 -27.30
CA ARG A 346 -25.61 -8.23 -28.01
C ARG A 346 -24.45 -7.35 -28.51
N LYS A 347 -24.70 -6.11 -28.93
CA LYS A 347 -23.68 -5.16 -29.41
C LYS A 347 -22.74 -4.73 -28.28
N TYR A 348 -23.28 -4.28 -27.14
CA TYR A 348 -22.46 -3.88 -25.99
C TYR A 348 -21.77 -5.08 -25.34
N ALA A 349 -22.45 -6.24 -25.27
CA ALA A 349 -21.86 -7.48 -24.78
C ALA A 349 -20.57 -7.84 -25.53
N ARG A 350 -20.58 -7.83 -26.87
CA ARG A 350 -19.38 -8.08 -27.70
C ARG A 350 -18.27 -7.06 -27.42
N ARG A 351 -18.60 -5.77 -27.33
CA ARG A 351 -17.63 -4.70 -27.06
C ARG A 351 -16.99 -4.83 -25.67
N ILE A 352 -17.78 -5.20 -24.67
CA ILE A 352 -17.30 -5.42 -23.30
C ILE A 352 -16.42 -6.66 -23.23
N LYS A 353 -16.84 -7.78 -23.81
CA LYS A 353 -16.01 -9.00 -23.90
C LYS A 353 -14.64 -8.68 -24.51
N HIS A 354 -14.61 -8.02 -25.67
CA HIS A 354 -13.36 -7.66 -26.32
C HIS A 354 -12.50 -6.68 -25.48
N THR A 355 -13.13 -5.66 -24.89
CA THR A 355 -12.40 -4.68 -24.06
C THR A 355 -11.84 -5.31 -22.79
N ARG A 356 -12.59 -6.20 -22.12
CA ARG A 356 -12.16 -6.95 -20.94
C ARG A 356 -11.02 -7.91 -21.27
N ILE A 357 -11.10 -8.65 -22.38
CA ILE A 357 -10.01 -9.54 -22.84
C ILE A 357 -8.72 -8.72 -23.00
N ARG A 358 -8.79 -7.57 -23.67
CA ARG A 358 -7.62 -6.72 -23.88
C ARG A 358 -7.08 -6.14 -22.57
N LEU A 359 -7.95 -5.72 -21.65
CA LEU A 359 -7.55 -5.22 -20.33
C LEU A 359 -6.87 -6.32 -19.51
N LYS A 360 -7.48 -7.51 -19.44
CA LYS A 360 -6.95 -8.66 -18.72
C LYS A 360 -5.60 -9.13 -19.28
N ALA A 361 -5.43 -9.13 -20.60
CA ALA A 361 -4.14 -9.45 -21.22
C ALA A 361 -3.04 -8.46 -20.82
N LEU A 362 -3.37 -7.17 -20.78
CA LEU A 362 -2.42 -6.13 -20.35
C LEU A 362 -2.06 -6.26 -18.86
N LEU A 363 -3.03 -6.59 -18.00
CA LEU A 363 -2.77 -6.84 -16.57
C LEU A 363 -1.94 -8.11 -16.35
N GLU A 364 -2.19 -9.15 -17.15
CA GLU A 364 -1.44 -10.40 -17.13
C GLU A 364 0.04 -10.19 -17.51
N GLU A 365 0.30 -9.47 -18.60
CA GLU A 365 1.66 -9.15 -19.04
C GLU A 365 2.45 -8.40 -17.94
N ARG A 366 1.79 -7.48 -17.24
CA ARG A 366 2.37 -6.77 -16.10
C ARG A 366 2.67 -7.69 -14.93
N ALA A 367 1.72 -8.57 -14.58
CA ALA A 367 1.90 -9.54 -13.51
C ALA A 367 3.08 -10.49 -13.80
N GLN A 368 3.23 -10.94 -15.04
CA GLN A 368 4.34 -11.81 -15.45
C GLN A 368 5.70 -11.11 -15.38
N LYS A 369 5.81 -9.90 -15.96
CA LYS A 369 7.03 -9.09 -15.88
C LYS A 369 7.45 -8.90 -14.43
N GLN A 370 6.49 -8.60 -13.56
CA GLN A 370 6.76 -8.41 -12.15
C GLN A 370 7.15 -9.69 -11.41
N SER A 371 6.54 -10.83 -11.74
CA SER A 371 6.96 -12.13 -11.19
C SER A 371 8.43 -12.42 -11.50
N ILE A 372 8.86 -12.11 -12.73
CA ILE A 372 10.26 -12.24 -13.16
C ILE A 372 11.16 -11.28 -12.37
N PHE A 373 10.78 -10.01 -12.22
CA PHE A 373 11.55 -9.07 -11.39
C PHE A 373 11.64 -9.50 -9.92
N SER A 374 10.54 -10.01 -9.34
CA SER A 374 10.55 -10.51 -7.97
C SER A 374 11.43 -11.75 -7.82
N TYR A 375 11.46 -12.61 -8.84
CA TYR A 375 12.34 -13.79 -8.88
C TYR A 375 13.81 -13.39 -9.04
N ALA A 376 14.11 -12.49 -9.98
CA ALA A 376 15.46 -11.95 -10.18
C ALA A 376 15.98 -11.26 -8.92
N LYS A 377 15.16 -10.41 -8.28
CA LYS A 377 15.51 -9.77 -7.01
C LYS A 377 15.74 -10.79 -5.88
N LYS A 378 15.02 -11.92 -5.89
CA LYS A 378 15.22 -13.03 -4.94
C LYS A 378 16.55 -13.77 -5.20
N LEU A 379 16.93 -13.94 -6.46
CA LEU A 379 18.22 -14.54 -6.84
C LEU A 379 19.40 -13.59 -6.56
N GLU A 380 19.26 -12.31 -6.91
CA GLU A 380 20.24 -11.24 -6.65
C GLU A 380 20.46 -11.03 -5.15
N ALA A 381 19.39 -11.11 -4.36
CA ALA A 381 19.45 -11.18 -2.91
C ALA A 381 19.85 -12.59 -2.43
N GLY A 382 20.81 -13.25 -3.08
CA GLY A 382 21.47 -14.48 -2.61
C GLY A 382 20.54 -15.66 -2.26
N GLY A 383 19.41 -15.81 -2.95
CA GLY A 383 18.35 -16.80 -2.67
C GLY A 383 18.70 -18.27 -2.90
N TYR A 384 19.89 -18.72 -2.50
CA TYR A 384 20.07 -20.08 -2.00
C TYR A 384 19.67 -20.13 -0.51
N GLN A 385 19.41 -21.34 -0.01
CA GLN A 385 18.95 -21.64 1.36
C GLN A 385 19.98 -21.25 2.45
N SER A 386 20.39 -19.99 2.54
CA SER A 386 21.18 -19.50 3.66
C SER A 386 20.28 -18.78 4.67
N GLU A 387 20.53 -19.07 5.95
CA GLU A 387 19.78 -18.52 7.08
C GLU A 387 19.83 -16.99 7.17
N PHE A 388 20.72 -16.36 6.41
CA PHE A 388 20.95 -14.92 6.37
C PHE A 388 19.71 -14.13 5.89
N TRP A 389 18.91 -14.68 4.96
CA TRP A 389 17.70 -14.04 4.45
C TRP A 389 16.44 -14.28 5.30
N LYS A 390 16.53 -15.09 6.37
CA LYS A 390 15.52 -15.07 7.45
C LYS A 390 15.46 -13.69 8.12
N LEU A 391 16.52 -12.88 8.00
CA LEU A 391 16.60 -11.51 8.50
C LEU A 391 16.16 -10.50 7.44
N GLY A 392 14.91 -10.60 6.96
CA GLY A 392 14.25 -9.58 6.12
C GLY A 392 14.06 -8.22 6.82
N LYS A 393 15.15 -7.59 7.25
CA LYS A 393 15.13 -6.27 7.87
C LYS A 393 14.78 -5.26 6.78
N ASP A 394 13.55 -4.75 6.81
CA ASP A 394 13.23 -3.46 6.20
C ASP A 394 13.90 -2.39 7.07
N PRO A 395 14.86 -1.61 6.55
CA PRO A 395 15.48 -0.52 7.31
C PRO A 395 14.44 0.51 7.79
N HIS A 396 13.29 0.64 7.12
CA HIS A 396 12.27 1.64 7.47
C HIS A 396 11.43 1.28 8.69
N ALA A 397 11.27 -0.01 9.02
CA ALA A 397 10.44 -0.45 10.14
C ALA A 397 11.04 -0.09 11.51
N HIS A 398 12.36 0.10 11.58
CA HIS A 398 13.08 0.43 12.81
C HIS A 398 13.05 1.92 13.18
N HIS A 399 12.49 2.79 12.33
CA HIS A 399 12.59 4.24 12.47
C HIS A 399 11.28 4.90 12.94
N THR A 400 10.29 4.12 13.39
CA THR A 400 9.00 4.67 13.82
C THR A 400 9.01 4.93 15.32
N VAL A 401 9.02 6.21 15.71
CA VAL A 401 8.86 6.64 17.11
C VAL A 401 7.38 6.56 17.48
N ALA A 402 7.00 5.54 18.25
CA ALA A 402 5.61 5.31 18.64
C ALA A 402 5.13 6.24 19.78
N ALA A 403 6.05 6.72 20.62
CA ALA A 403 5.79 7.60 21.74
C ALA A 403 7.08 8.26 22.23
N LEU A 404 6.96 9.41 22.89
CA LEU A 404 8.07 10.07 23.61
C LEU A 404 7.58 10.52 24.99
N TYR A 405 8.48 10.50 25.97
CA TYR A 405 8.22 11.14 27.26
C TYR A 405 8.46 12.64 27.11
N ASP A 406 7.51 13.44 27.59
CA ASP A 406 7.74 14.89 27.71
C ASP A 406 8.63 15.21 28.92
N LYS A 407 9.01 16.49 29.05
CA LYS A 407 9.83 17.01 30.15
C LYS A 407 9.25 16.79 31.55
N ASN A 408 7.95 16.49 31.66
CA ASN A 408 7.27 16.18 32.92
C ASN A 408 7.18 14.67 33.17
N GLY A 409 7.85 13.85 32.36
CA GLY A 409 7.80 12.39 32.46
C GLY A 409 6.49 11.77 31.95
N LYS A 410 5.63 12.54 31.27
CA LYS A 410 4.36 12.02 30.75
C LYS A 410 4.54 11.47 29.35
N LEU A 411 4.08 10.23 29.15
CA LEU A 411 4.15 9.54 27.87
C LEU A 411 3.17 10.15 26.85
N GLN A 412 3.71 10.75 25.80
CA GLN A 412 2.94 11.30 24.69
C GLN A 412 2.89 10.30 23.53
N LYS A 413 1.69 9.97 23.08
CA LYS A 413 1.42 9.03 21.96
C LYS A 413 0.74 9.69 20.76
N GLN A 414 0.28 10.92 20.91
CA GLN A 414 -0.36 11.67 19.82
C GLN A 414 0.72 12.23 18.88
N PRO A 415 0.61 12.05 17.55
CA PRO A 415 1.65 12.44 16.60
C PRO A 415 2.13 13.89 16.76
N ASP A 416 1.20 14.84 16.87
CA ASP A 416 1.53 16.27 17.01
C ASP A 416 2.29 16.55 18.30
N LYS A 417 1.97 15.82 19.39
CA LYS A 417 2.65 15.95 20.68
C LYS A 417 4.01 15.27 20.66
N VAL A 418 4.13 14.10 20.01
CA VAL A 418 5.42 13.43 19.81
C VAL A 418 6.35 14.31 18.98
N LEU A 419 5.84 14.92 17.89
CA LEU A 419 6.58 15.87 17.08
C LEU A 419 6.99 17.10 17.90
N HIS A 420 6.08 17.67 18.68
CA HIS A 420 6.40 18.81 19.55
C HIS A 420 7.47 18.47 20.59
N VAL A 421 7.41 17.29 21.22
CA VAL A 421 8.45 16.83 22.16
C VAL A 421 9.81 16.70 21.47
N ALA A 422 9.85 16.08 20.29
CA ALA A 422 11.08 15.96 19.50
C ALA A 422 11.62 17.33 19.06
N GLU A 423 10.75 18.21 18.59
CA GLU A 423 11.08 19.59 18.19
C GLU A 423 11.68 20.38 19.36
N GLN A 424 11.05 20.34 20.53
CA GLN A 424 11.55 21.04 21.73
C GLN A 424 12.90 20.49 22.17
N PHE A 425 13.06 19.16 22.20
CA PHE A 425 14.34 18.53 22.53
C PHE A 425 15.48 19.04 21.64
N TYR A 426 15.29 19.05 20.32
CA TYR A 426 16.32 19.53 19.40
C TYR A 426 16.50 21.06 19.46
N LYS A 427 15.43 21.83 19.66
CA LYS A 427 15.53 23.28 19.89
C LYS A 427 16.35 23.60 21.13
N GLU A 428 16.16 22.87 22.23
CA GLU A 428 16.94 23.01 23.46
C GLU A 428 18.37 22.51 23.26
N LEU A 429 18.58 21.38 22.58
CA LEU A 429 19.90 20.82 22.32
C LEU A 429 20.79 21.77 21.51
N TYR A 430 20.22 22.42 20.50
CA TYR A 430 20.91 23.38 19.63
C TYR A 430 20.74 24.84 20.06
N SER A 431 20.11 25.10 21.22
CA SER A 431 20.03 26.44 21.77
C SER A 431 21.40 26.93 22.21
N GLU A 432 21.66 28.22 22.05
CA GLU A 432 22.88 28.87 22.49
C GLU A 432 23.04 28.71 24.00
N ARG A 433 24.15 28.11 24.41
CA ARG A 433 24.54 27.99 25.83
C ARG A 433 25.62 29.00 26.10
N HIS A 434 25.66 29.49 27.34
CA HIS A 434 26.76 30.34 27.80
C HIS A 434 28.08 29.56 27.67
N THR A 435 28.90 29.94 26.70
CA THR A 435 30.23 29.40 26.50
C THR A 435 31.22 30.29 27.24
N ASP A 436 31.97 29.73 28.19
CA ASP A 436 33.08 30.43 28.80
C ASP A 436 34.18 30.62 27.74
N ILE A 437 34.30 31.85 27.25
CA ILE A 437 35.21 32.21 26.16
C ILE A 437 36.67 31.92 26.57
N LEU A 438 37.03 32.14 27.84
CA LEU A 438 38.40 31.88 28.31
C LEU A 438 38.69 30.37 28.37
N ALA A 439 37.70 29.56 28.77
CA ALA A 439 37.84 28.11 28.75
C ALA A 439 37.88 27.55 27.32
N GLN A 440 37.08 28.13 26.41
CA GLN A 440 37.10 27.80 24.99
C GLN A 440 38.45 28.14 24.36
N ASP A 441 38.97 29.34 24.60
CA ASP A 441 40.26 29.79 24.08
C ASP A 441 41.39 28.91 24.62
N ARG A 442 41.42 28.62 25.92
CA ARG A 442 42.37 27.67 26.50
C ARG A 442 42.25 26.26 25.90
N LEU A 443 41.04 25.79 25.62
CA LEU A 443 40.84 24.49 24.98
C LEU A 443 41.41 24.52 23.56
N LEU A 444 41.09 25.54 22.78
CA LEU A 444 41.55 25.71 21.40
C LEU A 444 43.08 25.92 21.31
N GLU A 445 43.68 26.59 22.29
CA GLU A 445 45.13 26.76 22.42
C GLU A 445 45.86 25.44 22.75
N ASN A 446 45.20 24.52 23.47
CA ASN A 446 45.75 23.21 23.83
C ASN A 446 45.39 22.09 22.84
N ILE A 447 44.52 22.36 21.87
CA ILE A 447 44.33 21.47 20.73
C ILE A 447 45.57 21.63 19.86
N ILE A 448 46.40 20.58 19.83
CA ILE A 448 47.47 20.46 18.86
C ILE A 448 46.78 20.34 17.50
N TRP A 449 46.76 21.43 16.75
CA TRP A 449 46.39 21.40 15.34
C TRP A 449 47.44 20.53 14.67
N ASP A 450 47.07 19.30 14.34
CA ASP A 450 47.91 18.48 13.48
C ASP A 450 48.03 19.23 12.15
N SER A 451 49.21 19.80 11.89
CA SER A 451 49.47 20.62 10.71
C SER A 451 49.28 19.86 9.40
N GLU A 452 49.09 18.54 9.46
CA GLU A 452 48.73 17.69 8.32
C GLU A 452 47.24 17.75 7.96
N LEU A 453 46.36 18.20 8.86
CA LEU A 453 44.93 18.40 8.60
C LEU A 453 44.65 19.87 8.33
N ASP A 454 45.34 20.41 7.34
CA ASP A 454 44.98 21.70 6.76
C ASP A 454 43.68 21.54 5.94
N ILE A 455 42.56 21.62 6.64
CA ILE A 455 41.20 21.65 6.06
C ILE A 455 40.90 22.95 5.30
N SER A 456 41.88 23.85 5.16
CA SER A 456 41.74 25.05 4.32
C SER A 456 41.87 24.76 2.82
N PHE A 457 42.37 23.57 2.44
CA PHE A 457 42.46 23.18 1.04
C PHE A 457 41.07 22.84 0.47
N LEU A 458 40.74 23.46 -0.66
CA LEU A 458 39.58 23.10 -1.47
C LEU A 458 39.72 21.64 -1.91
N ALA A 459 38.76 20.78 -1.53
CA ALA A 459 38.71 19.41 -2.01
C ALA A 459 38.82 19.39 -3.55
N THR A 460 39.81 18.67 -4.06
CA THR A 460 40.05 18.57 -5.49
C THR A 460 38.96 17.72 -6.15
N ARG A 461 38.74 17.94 -7.45
CA ARG A 461 37.77 17.15 -8.21
C ARG A 461 38.14 15.66 -8.18
N GLU A 462 39.42 15.36 -8.23
CA GLU A 462 40.01 14.02 -8.22
C GLU A 462 39.73 13.31 -6.88
N GLU A 463 39.94 13.97 -5.73
CA GLU A 463 39.64 13.42 -4.41
C GLU A 463 38.15 13.11 -4.25
N VAL A 464 37.28 14.03 -4.67
CA VAL A 464 35.83 13.85 -4.60
C VAL A 464 35.39 12.69 -5.51
N LEU A 465 35.95 12.58 -6.72
CA LEU A 465 35.69 11.48 -7.64
C LEU A 465 36.17 10.14 -7.08
N GLU A 466 37.35 10.10 -6.46
CA GLU A 466 37.92 8.91 -5.84
C GLU A 466 37.02 8.42 -4.68
N ILE A 467 36.53 9.32 -3.83
CA ILE A 467 35.61 8.96 -2.74
C ILE A 467 34.28 8.44 -3.31
N ILE A 468 33.69 9.15 -4.28
CA ILE A 468 32.40 8.77 -4.88
C ILE A 468 32.50 7.41 -5.59
N THR A 469 33.61 7.13 -6.28
CA THR A 469 33.84 5.86 -6.99
C THR A 469 34.08 4.68 -6.05
N LYS A 470 34.62 4.94 -4.86
CA LYS A 470 34.78 3.93 -3.80
C LYS A 470 33.48 3.63 -3.03
N TRP A 471 32.42 4.42 -3.21
CA TRP A 471 31.14 4.16 -2.54
C TRP A 471 30.46 2.92 -3.09
N LYS A 472 29.90 2.10 -2.19
CA LYS A 472 29.04 0.98 -2.61
C LYS A 472 27.84 1.52 -3.38
N THR A 473 27.55 0.89 -4.52
CA THR A 473 26.38 1.21 -5.35
C THR A 473 25.10 1.21 -4.51
N GLY A 474 24.39 2.34 -4.46
CA GLY A 474 23.16 2.50 -3.68
C GLY A 474 23.33 3.09 -2.27
N SER A 475 24.55 3.44 -1.89
CA SER A 475 24.82 4.23 -0.67
C SER A 475 24.35 5.68 -0.86
N THR A 476 23.88 6.32 0.22
CA THR A 476 23.52 7.75 0.23
C THR A 476 24.48 8.47 1.19
N PRO A 477 24.90 9.72 0.90
CA PRO A 477 25.64 10.52 1.88
C PRO A 477 24.79 10.66 3.15
N GLY A 478 25.38 10.37 4.29
CA GLY A 478 24.84 10.66 5.62
C GLY A 478 26.01 10.73 6.59
N PRO A 479 25.87 11.44 7.73
CA PRO A 479 26.88 11.36 8.77
C PRO A 479 26.98 9.90 9.21
N SER A 480 28.17 9.33 9.03
CA SER A 480 28.56 8.01 9.53
C SER A 480 28.59 7.99 11.04
#